data_AF-X1FMU4-F1
#
_entry.id   AF-X1FMU4-F1
#
_cell.length_a   1.000
_cell.length_b   1.000
_cell.length_c   1.000
_cell.angle_alpha   90.00
_cell.angle_beta   90.00
_cell.angle_gamma   90.00
#
_symmetry.space_group_name_H-M   'P 1'
#
loop_
_entity.id
_entity.type
_entity.pdbx_description
1 polymer ?
#
loop_
_entity_poly.entity_id
_entity_poly.type
_entity_poly.pdbx_seq_one_letter_code
_entity_poly.pdbx_strand_id
1 'polypeptide(L)'
;NCLNRRCLGFSKLNVNIYLWKAEKQKIGRIHFHIITDKFIPWWELRNVWNKHQQTLGYVTGYREDRQLWHREGFKYAPEYAPRWNRVAQMKAYHDGLRTDWDNPNSVDIHKTRHIVNLKAYFSKEISKSPDSAKPNRSEEKCPLCGELMVSVLGNFRCNDCFFSKTHVSGMLWGCSVLLSNLPGARSDVDENFEKEFKAIAQSGKAYIYHAKYYSIYYADYKLLTELNCKLILACFWEYIRQKFPAQHPPTLF
;
A
#
# COMPACT_ATOMS: atom_id res chain seq x y z
N ASN A 1 -7.86 8.76 -8.03
CA ASN A 1 -7.28 9.62 -6.97
C ASN A 1 -6.31 8.83 -6.12
N CYS A 2 -5.01 8.88 -6.44
CA CYS A 2 -3.96 8.25 -5.65
C CYS A 2 -3.55 9.16 -4.48
N LEU A 3 -3.06 8.59 -3.38
CA LEU A 3 -2.42 9.36 -2.31
C LEU A 3 -1.23 10.12 -2.87
N ASN A 4 -1.30 11.44 -2.86
CA ASN A 4 -0.20 12.30 -3.26
C ASN A 4 0.17 13.26 -2.14
N ARG A 5 1.29 13.99 -2.33
CA ARG A 5 1.82 14.95 -1.35
C ARG A 5 0.79 15.97 -0.84
N ARG A 6 -0.20 16.33 -1.66
CA ARG A 6 -1.29 17.25 -1.26
C ARG A 6 -2.34 16.54 -0.39
N CYS A 7 -2.72 15.31 -0.76
CA CYS A 7 -3.70 14.50 0.01
C CYS A 7 -3.22 14.13 1.42
N LEU A 8 -1.92 14.14 1.68
CA LEU A 8 -1.36 13.85 3.01
C LEU A 8 -1.00 15.11 3.80
N GLY A 9 -1.23 16.31 3.24
CA GLY A 9 -0.79 17.57 3.86
C GLY A 9 0.73 17.72 3.99
N PHE A 10 1.50 16.85 3.35
CA PHE A 10 2.96 16.76 3.48
C PHE A 10 3.70 18.01 3.01
N SER A 11 3.10 18.82 2.13
CA SER A 11 3.65 20.13 1.77
C SER A 11 3.69 21.08 2.98
N LYS A 12 2.63 21.11 3.79
CA LYS A 12 2.56 21.95 5.00
C LYS A 12 3.51 21.46 6.09
N LEU A 13 3.72 20.14 6.16
CA LEU A 13 4.62 19.49 7.10
C LEU A 13 6.09 19.50 6.65
N ASN A 14 6.38 20.13 5.50
CA ASN A 14 7.71 20.21 4.91
C ASN A 14 8.38 18.82 4.73
N VAL A 15 7.58 17.79 4.45
CA VAL A 15 8.06 16.44 4.11
C VAL A 15 8.49 16.45 2.65
N ASN A 16 9.72 16.02 2.39
CA ASN A 16 10.31 16.04 1.05
C ASN A 16 10.37 14.65 0.43
N ILE A 17 10.79 13.67 1.23
CA ILE A 17 10.91 12.27 0.85
C ILE A 17 9.83 11.47 1.56
N TYR A 18 9.01 10.77 0.78
CA TYR A 18 8.01 9.87 1.33
C TYR A 18 7.80 8.66 0.42
N LEU A 19 7.42 7.55 1.03
CA LEU A 19 6.97 6.34 0.35
C LEU A 19 5.67 5.90 1.01
N TRP A 20 4.69 5.48 0.22
CA TRP A 20 3.47 4.89 0.73
C TRP A 20 3.08 3.63 -0.03
N LYS A 21 2.39 2.74 0.68
CA LYS A 21 1.79 1.52 0.15
C LYS A 21 0.34 1.46 0.62
N ALA A 22 -0.56 1.11 -0.29
CA ALA A 22 -1.95 0.79 -0.02
C ALA A 22 -2.18 -0.71 -0.21
N GLU A 23 -2.71 -1.37 0.82
CA GLU A 23 -3.05 -2.78 0.79
C GLU A 23 -4.43 -3.03 1.41
N LYS A 24 -5.07 -4.13 1.01
CA LYS A 24 -6.36 -4.54 1.57
C LYS A 24 -6.14 -5.32 2.86
N GLN A 25 -6.76 -4.91 3.96
CA GLN A 25 -6.78 -5.68 5.20
C GLN A 25 -7.71 -6.90 5.08
N LYS A 26 -7.58 -7.86 6.01
CA LYS A 26 -8.47 -9.04 6.09
C LYS A 26 -9.97 -8.69 6.18
N ILE A 27 -10.30 -7.54 6.75
CA ILE A 27 -11.68 -7.01 6.89
C ILE A 27 -12.16 -6.33 5.58
N GLY A 28 -11.28 -6.18 4.60
CA GLY A 28 -11.58 -5.63 3.27
C GLY A 28 -11.42 -4.12 3.16
N ARG A 29 -11.03 -3.42 4.24
CA ARG A 29 -10.69 -2.00 4.23
C ARG A 29 -9.29 -1.78 3.67
N ILE A 30 -9.06 -0.63 3.05
CA ILE A 30 -7.73 -0.23 2.58
C ILE A 30 -6.92 0.28 3.77
N HIS A 31 -5.69 -0.20 3.90
CA HIS A 31 -4.72 0.21 4.90
C HIS A 31 -3.49 0.78 4.22
N PHE A 32 -3.00 1.88 4.78
CA PHE A 32 -1.89 2.62 4.23
C PHE A 32 -0.69 2.51 5.16
N HIS A 33 0.45 2.09 4.60
CA HIS A 33 1.76 2.25 5.22
C HIS A 33 2.39 3.49 4.62
N ILE A 34 2.84 4.42 5.46
CA ILE A 34 3.46 5.66 5.00
C ILE A 34 4.75 5.87 5.79
N ILE A 35 5.81 6.23 5.06
CA ILE A 35 7.12 6.50 5.64
C ILE A 35 7.60 7.83 5.08
N THR A 36 8.16 8.64 5.98
CA THR A 36 8.57 10.01 5.72
C THR A 36 9.99 10.25 6.23
N ASP A 37 10.69 11.20 5.62
CA ASP A 37 11.99 11.70 6.08
C ASP A 37 11.93 12.54 7.34
N LYS A 38 10.73 12.96 7.76
CA LYS A 38 10.50 13.72 8.98
C LYS A 38 9.56 13.00 9.92
N PHE A 39 9.84 13.14 11.20
CA PHE A 39 8.89 12.76 12.24
C PHE A 39 7.70 13.72 12.22
N ILE A 40 6.50 13.17 12.20
CA ILE A 40 5.25 13.92 12.27
C ILE A 40 4.55 13.49 13.57
N PRO A 41 4.11 14.42 14.43
CA PRO A 41 3.29 14.06 15.58
C PRO A 41 1.98 13.39 15.16
N TRP A 42 1.56 12.36 15.89
CA TRP A 42 0.39 11.54 15.52
C TRP A 42 -0.90 12.36 15.41
N TRP A 43 -1.08 13.36 16.28
CA TRP A 43 -2.30 14.17 16.31
C TRP A 43 -2.41 15.06 15.06
N GLU A 44 -1.29 15.58 14.57
CA GLU A 44 -1.25 16.44 13.39
C GLU A 44 -1.60 15.65 12.13
N LEU A 45 -0.98 14.47 11.96
CA LEU A 45 -1.28 13.59 10.83
C LEU A 45 -2.72 13.07 10.88
N ARG A 46 -3.19 12.68 12.07
CA ARG A 46 -4.57 12.22 12.30
C ARG A 46 -5.59 13.29 11.93
N ASN A 47 -5.35 14.55 12.31
CA ASN A 47 -6.28 15.65 11.99
C ASN A 47 -6.40 15.86 10.48
N VAL A 48 -5.28 15.86 9.75
CA VAL A 48 -5.28 15.97 8.29
C VAL A 48 -5.98 14.76 7.65
N TRP A 49 -5.67 13.56 8.13
CA TRP A 49 -6.25 12.32 7.62
C TRP A 49 -7.76 12.24 7.85
N ASN A 50 -8.22 12.50 9.07
CA ASN A 50 -9.65 12.52 9.43
C ASN A 50 -10.41 13.57 8.62
N LYS A 51 -9.82 14.74 8.34
CA LYS A 51 -10.43 15.74 7.45
C LYS A 51 -10.66 15.19 6.04
N HIS A 52 -9.70 14.47 5.48
CA HIS A 52 -9.85 13.85 4.16
C HIS A 52 -10.86 12.70 4.19
N GLN A 53 -10.82 11.85 5.22
CA GLN A 53 -11.79 10.78 5.43
C GLN A 53 -13.22 11.33 5.57
N GLN A 54 -13.40 12.45 6.27
CA GLN A 54 -14.69 13.09 6.44
C GLN A 54 -15.26 13.67 5.15
N THR A 55 -14.40 14.10 4.21
CA THR A 55 -14.86 14.51 2.87
C THR A 55 -15.57 13.37 2.12
N LEU A 56 -15.29 12.12 2.50
CA LEU A 56 -15.92 10.91 1.97
C LEU A 56 -16.96 10.32 2.95
N GLY A 57 -17.26 10.99 4.06
CA GLY A 57 -18.23 10.55 5.06
C GLY A 57 -17.75 9.46 6.02
N TYR A 58 -16.47 9.04 5.97
CA TYR A 58 -16.00 7.92 6.80
C TYR A 58 -15.96 8.22 8.30
N VAL A 59 -15.71 9.48 8.69
CA VAL A 59 -15.69 9.87 10.12
C VAL A 59 -17.12 9.93 10.65
N THR A 60 -18.06 10.50 9.90
CA THR A 60 -19.51 10.40 10.20
C THR A 60 -19.97 8.95 10.34
N GLY A 61 -19.67 8.08 9.38
CA GLY A 61 -20.06 6.67 9.46
C GLY A 61 -19.46 5.97 10.69
N TYR A 62 -18.21 6.28 11.05
CA TYR A 62 -17.62 5.79 12.29
C TYR A 62 -18.39 6.28 13.53
N ARG A 63 -18.75 7.56 13.59
CA ARG A 63 -19.51 8.15 14.69
C ARG A 63 -20.83 7.42 14.88
N GLU A 64 -21.61 7.27 13.82
CA GLU A 64 -22.91 6.59 13.83
C GLU A 64 -22.77 5.13 14.30
N ASP A 65 -21.79 4.39 13.76
CA ASP A 65 -21.49 3.02 14.18
C ASP A 65 -21.15 2.91 15.67
N ARG A 66 -20.37 3.86 16.21
CA ARG A 66 -19.97 3.86 17.62
C ARG A 66 -21.12 4.24 18.55
N GLN A 67 -21.91 5.25 18.19
CA GLN A 67 -23.11 5.63 18.92
C GLN A 67 -24.11 4.46 18.95
N LEU A 68 -24.32 3.78 17.82
CA LEU A 68 -25.19 2.61 17.76
C LEU A 68 -24.66 1.44 18.62
N TRP A 69 -23.37 1.13 18.52
CA TRP A 69 -22.76 0.05 19.29
C TRP A 69 -22.84 0.27 20.81
N HIS A 70 -22.74 1.53 21.25
CA HIS A 70 -22.77 1.95 22.65
C HIS A 70 -24.09 2.61 23.10
N ARG A 71 -25.18 2.38 22.36
CA ARG A 71 -26.48 3.04 22.62
C ARG A 71 -27.03 2.76 24.03
N GLU A 72 -26.72 1.59 24.58
CA GLU A 72 -27.10 1.15 25.93
C GLU A 72 -25.98 1.36 26.96
N GLY A 73 -24.95 2.14 26.60
CA GLY A 73 -23.77 2.40 27.42
C GLY A 73 -22.52 1.66 26.94
N PHE A 74 -21.52 1.58 27.84
CA PHE A 74 -20.26 0.90 27.52
C PHE A 74 -20.48 -0.59 27.22
N LYS A 75 -20.06 -1.02 26.03
CA LYS A 75 -20.15 -2.40 25.57
C LYS A 75 -18.75 -2.97 25.37
N TYR A 76 -18.38 -3.93 26.22
CA TYR A 76 -17.07 -4.58 26.20
C TYR A 76 -16.95 -5.59 25.05
N ALA A 77 -15.81 -5.57 24.37
CA ALA A 77 -15.49 -6.47 23.26
C ALA A 77 -14.33 -7.41 23.68
N PRO A 78 -14.61 -8.59 24.26
CA PRO A 78 -13.60 -9.50 24.80
C PRO A 78 -12.64 -10.07 23.75
N GLU A 79 -13.06 -10.15 22.49
CA GLU A 79 -12.25 -10.63 21.37
C GLU A 79 -10.99 -9.78 21.13
N TYR A 80 -11.00 -8.51 21.55
CA TYR A 80 -9.86 -7.61 21.45
C TYR A 80 -8.99 -7.56 22.71
N ALA A 81 -9.41 -8.19 23.81
CA ALA A 81 -8.77 -8.09 25.12
C ALA A 81 -7.24 -8.37 25.12
N PRO A 82 -6.70 -9.32 24.34
CA PRO A 82 -5.25 -9.57 24.33
C PRO A 82 -4.41 -8.38 23.86
N ARG A 83 -4.99 -7.47 23.07
CA ARG A 83 -4.29 -6.28 22.53
C ARG A 83 -4.88 -4.96 23.03
N TRP A 84 -6.12 -5.00 23.50
CA TRP A 84 -6.88 -3.83 23.95
C TRP A 84 -7.77 -4.24 25.12
N ASN A 85 -7.19 -4.18 26.32
CA ASN A 85 -7.84 -4.63 27.54
C ASN A 85 -9.08 -3.79 27.89
N ARG A 86 -9.90 -4.28 28.83
CA ARG A 86 -11.15 -3.62 29.25
C ARG A 86 -10.96 -2.18 29.71
N VAL A 87 -9.88 -1.89 30.44
CA VAL A 87 -9.59 -0.53 30.94
C VAL A 87 -9.31 0.42 29.77
N ALA A 88 -8.52 -0.02 28.79
CA ALA A 88 -8.24 0.75 27.60
C ALA A 88 -9.47 0.94 26.71
N GLN A 89 -10.35 -0.07 26.61
CA GLN A 89 -11.65 0.05 25.93
C GLN A 89 -12.55 1.07 26.60
N MET A 90 -12.65 1.03 27.94
CA MET A 90 -13.44 1.99 28.70
C MET A 90 -12.92 3.42 28.54
N LYS A 91 -11.60 3.60 28.58
CA LYS A 91 -10.99 4.90 28.33
C LYS A 91 -11.36 5.46 26.95
N ALA A 92 -11.24 4.64 25.92
CA ALA A 92 -11.61 5.04 24.56
C ALA A 92 -13.10 5.36 24.42
N TYR A 93 -13.97 4.64 25.15
CA TYR A 93 -15.39 4.95 25.21
C TYR A 93 -15.65 6.34 25.80
N HIS A 94 -15.03 6.67 26.93
CA HIS A 94 -15.16 8.01 27.53
C HIS A 94 -14.58 9.11 26.63
N ASP A 95 -13.44 8.85 25.98
CA ASP A 95 -12.86 9.78 24.99
C ASP A 95 -13.78 9.96 23.78
N GLY A 96 -14.43 8.88 23.33
CA GLY A 96 -15.45 8.89 22.28
C GLY A 96 -16.63 9.77 22.65
N LEU A 97 -17.21 9.58 23.84
CA LEU A 97 -18.31 10.42 24.35
C LEU A 97 -17.92 11.91 24.40
N ARG A 98 -16.71 12.22 24.90
CA ARG A 98 -16.22 13.60 25.00
C ARG A 98 -16.04 14.28 23.64
N THR A 99 -15.75 13.51 22.60
CA THR A 99 -15.47 14.01 21.25
C THR A 99 -16.63 13.81 20.29
N ASP A 100 -17.78 13.34 20.78
CA ASP A 100 -18.90 12.86 19.96
C ASP A 100 -18.42 11.92 18.83
N TRP A 101 -17.43 11.09 19.13
CA TRP A 101 -16.79 10.15 18.20
C TRP A 101 -16.27 10.78 16.90
N ASP A 102 -16.07 12.10 16.86
CA ASP A 102 -15.66 12.84 15.67
C ASP A 102 -14.15 12.82 15.40
N ASN A 103 -13.38 12.20 16.30
CA ASN A 103 -11.94 12.08 16.15
C ASN A 103 -11.48 10.61 16.29
N PRO A 104 -11.83 9.74 15.32
CA PRO A 104 -11.43 8.35 15.35
C PRO A 104 -9.91 8.20 15.40
N ASN A 105 -9.43 7.17 16.09
CA ASN A 105 -8.03 6.75 15.97
C ASN A 105 -7.81 6.09 14.60
N SER A 106 -7.44 6.89 13.62
CA SER A 106 -7.23 6.46 12.23
C SER A 106 -5.76 6.36 11.83
N VAL A 107 -4.85 6.77 12.71
CA VAL A 107 -3.40 6.86 12.45
C VAL A 107 -2.63 6.44 13.70
N ASP A 108 -1.73 5.48 13.51
CA ASP A 108 -0.71 5.07 14.48
C ASP A 108 0.68 5.40 13.91
N ILE A 109 1.56 5.95 14.75
CA ILE A 109 2.93 6.33 14.36
C ILE A 109 3.93 5.54 15.19
N HIS A 110 4.88 4.91 14.51
CA HIS A 110 5.99 4.19 15.13
C HIS A 110 7.30 4.93 14.86
N LYS A 111 8.14 5.09 15.89
CA LYS A 111 9.49 5.63 15.73
C LYS A 111 10.35 4.60 14.99
N THR A 112 10.98 5.02 13.90
CA THR A 112 11.89 4.16 13.11
C THR A 112 13.26 3.94 13.77
N ARG A 113 13.56 4.61 14.89
CA ARG A 113 14.82 4.48 15.66
C ARG A 113 15.18 3.03 15.99
N HIS A 114 14.19 2.17 16.22
CA HIS A 114 14.42 0.76 16.59
C HIS A 114 14.51 -0.16 15.37
N ILE A 115 14.30 0.36 14.16
CA ILE A 115 14.42 -0.39 12.93
C ILE A 115 15.90 -0.35 12.51
N VAL A 116 16.66 -1.32 13.01
CA VAL A 116 18.11 -1.46 12.76
C VAL A 116 18.45 -1.47 11.27
N ASN A 117 17.56 -2.02 10.44
CA ASN A 117 17.74 -2.08 9.00
C ASN A 117 16.47 -1.59 8.29
N LEU A 118 16.39 -0.26 8.13
CA LEU A 118 15.31 0.39 7.38
C LEU A 118 15.18 -0.19 5.97
N LYS A 119 16.27 -0.45 5.25
CA LYS A 119 16.25 -1.04 3.90
C LYS A 119 15.52 -2.38 3.88
N ALA A 120 15.87 -3.29 4.80
CA ALA A 120 15.21 -4.59 4.92
C ALA A 120 13.73 -4.46 5.31
N TYR A 121 13.38 -3.49 6.16
CA TYR A 121 11.99 -3.18 6.49
C TYR A 121 11.22 -2.69 5.26
N PHE A 122 11.78 -1.77 4.47
CA PHE A 122 11.16 -1.31 3.22
C PHE A 122 10.99 -2.44 2.23
N SER A 123 12.05 -3.20 1.95
CA SER A 123 11.97 -4.36 1.05
C SER A 123 10.88 -5.31 1.52
N LYS A 124 10.82 -5.62 2.82
CA LYS A 124 9.75 -6.42 3.42
C LYS A 124 8.36 -5.87 3.13
N GLU A 125 8.11 -4.61 3.47
CA GLU A 125 6.76 -4.06 3.38
C GLU A 125 6.30 -3.90 1.92
N ILE A 126 7.21 -3.53 1.00
CA ILE A 126 6.92 -3.42 -0.44
C ILE A 126 6.75 -4.80 -1.09
N SER A 127 7.59 -5.78 -0.73
CA SER A 127 7.61 -7.10 -1.35
C SER A 127 6.70 -8.12 -0.69
N LYS A 128 6.09 -7.78 0.46
CA LYS A 128 5.05 -8.62 1.06
C LYS A 128 4.02 -8.84 -0.03
N SER A 129 3.87 -10.05 -0.52
CA SER A 129 2.78 -10.41 -1.42
C SER A 129 1.48 -9.89 -0.82
N PRO A 130 0.53 -9.41 -1.64
CA PRO A 130 -0.80 -9.13 -1.12
C PRO A 130 -1.23 -10.39 -0.36
N ASP A 131 -1.79 -10.24 0.85
CA ASP A 131 -2.50 -11.35 1.49
C ASP A 131 -3.38 -11.92 0.39
N SER A 132 -3.06 -13.13 -0.09
CA SER A 132 -3.74 -13.71 -1.23
C SER A 132 -5.19 -13.73 -0.81
N ALA A 133 -5.99 -12.84 -1.43
CA ALA A 133 -7.41 -12.82 -1.22
C ALA A 133 -7.83 -14.24 -1.56
N LYS A 134 -8.20 -15.02 -0.54
CA LYS A 134 -8.57 -16.42 -0.74
C LYS A 134 -9.56 -16.40 -1.91
N PRO A 135 -9.24 -17.03 -3.04
CA PRO A 135 -9.93 -16.76 -4.31
C PRO A 135 -11.43 -17.10 -4.26
N ASN A 136 -11.88 -17.77 -3.21
CA ASN A 136 -13.29 -17.95 -2.88
C ASN A 136 -13.55 -17.47 -1.44
N ARG A 137 -14.09 -16.27 -1.28
CA ARG A 137 -15.05 -16.00 -0.19
C ARG A 137 -16.44 -16.19 -0.78
N SER A 138 -16.88 -17.44 -0.90
CA SER A 138 -18.22 -17.84 -1.35
C SER A 138 -19.35 -17.42 -0.39
N GLU A 139 -19.09 -16.49 0.54
CA GLU A 139 -19.97 -16.15 1.66
C GLU A 139 -20.04 -14.63 1.94
N GLU A 140 -19.49 -13.77 1.07
CA GLU A 140 -19.54 -12.33 1.31
C GLU A 140 -20.98 -11.82 1.07
N LYS A 141 -21.67 -11.48 2.16
CA LYS A 141 -23.05 -10.95 2.14
C LYS A 141 -23.07 -9.46 1.78
N CYS A 142 -24.11 -9.06 1.06
CA CYS A 142 -24.36 -7.69 0.69
C CYS A 142 -24.65 -6.87 1.95
N PRO A 143 -23.97 -5.73 2.17
CA PRO A 143 -24.19 -4.91 3.35
C PRO A 143 -25.57 -4.23 3.37
N LEU A 144 -26.27 -4.16 2.24
CA LEU A 144 -27.60 -3.53 2.16
C LEU A 144 -28.74 -4.53 2.40
N CYS A 145 -28.70 -5.71 1.76
CA CYS A 145 -29.80 -6.68 1.83
C CYS A 145 -29.43 -8.02 2.48
N GLY A 146 -28.16 -8.25 2.82
CA GLY A 146 -27.71 -9.50 3.43
C GLY A 146 -27.56 -10.68 2.46
N GLU A 147 -27.92 -10.51 1.19
CA GLU A 147 -27.84 -11.55 0.16
C GLU A 147 -26.41 -11.82 -0.29
N LEU A 148 -26.16 -13.01 -0.83
CA LEU A 148 -24.83 -13.39 -1.32
C LEU A 148 -24.37 -12.51 -2.48
N MET A 149 -23.16 -11.96 -2.38
CA MET A 149 -22.55 -11.23 -3.49
C MET A 149 -21.87 -12.19 -4.47
N VAL A 150 -22.06 -11.94 -5.76
CA VAL A 150 -21.42 -12.66 -6.87
C VAL A 150 -20.22 -11.87 -7.40
N SER A 151 -19.18 -12.56 -7.88
CA SER A 151 -18.03 -11.91 -8.54
C SER A 151 -18.31 -11.76 -10.04
N VAL A 152 -18.32 -10.52 -10.53
CA VAL A 152 -18.52 -10.18 -11.95
C VAL A 152 -17.36 -9.29 -12.39
N LEU A 153 -16.55 -9.77 -13.35
CA LEU A 153 -15.36 -9.06 -13.88
C LEU A 153 -14.39 -8.59 -12.79
N GLY A 154 -14.22 -9.38 -11.73
CA GLY A 154 -13.40 -8.98 -10.58
C GLY A 154 -14.03 -7.85 -9.76
N ASN A 155 -15.36 -7.75 -9.69
CA ASN A 155 -16.05 -6.90 -8.72
C ASN A 155 -17.12 -7.73 -8.02
N PHE A 156 -17.33 -7.50 -6.73
CA PHE A 156 -18.48 -8.09 -6.06
C PHE A 156 -19.73 -7.30 -6.42
N ARG A 157 -20.78 -7.98 -6.85
CA ARG A 157 -22.09 -7.42 -7.15
C ARG A 157 -23.17 -8.18 -6.39
N CYS A 158 -24.12 -7.46 -5.83
CA CYS A 158 -25.38 -8.02 -5.38
C CYS A 158 -26.38 -7.93 -6.52
N ASN A 159 -27.00 -9.05 -6.89
CA ASN A 159 -27.97 -9.08 -7.98
C ASN A 159 -29.31 -8.44 -7.57
N ASP A 160 -29.66 -8.43 -6.29
CA ASP A 160 -30.97 -7.96 -5.83
C ASP A 160 -31.04 -6.44 -5.66
N CYS A 161 -29.99 -5.82 -5.09
CA CYS A 161 -29.98 -4.38 -4.82
C CYS A 161 -28.97 -3.62 -5.69
N PHE A 162 -28.34 -4.28 -6.68
CA PHE A 162 -27.32 -3.72 -7.57
C PHE A 162 -26.08 -3.13 -6.87
N PHE A 163 -25.95 -3.31 -5.55
CA PHE A 163 -24.78 -2.88 -4.80
C PHE A 163 -23.54 -3.52 -5.41
N SER A 164 -22.55 -2.69 -5.74
CA SER A 164 -21.29 -3.16 -6.29
C SER A 164 -20.14 -2.69 -5.43
N LYS A 165 -19.19 -3.60 -5.20
CA LYS A 165 -17.98 -3.37 -4.43
C LYS A 165 -16.81 -3.80 -5.31
N THR A 166 -15.95 -2.85 -5.64
CA THR A 166 -14.78 -3.15 -6.46
C THR A 166 -13.87 -4.15 -5.74
N HIS A 167 -13.51 -5.26 -6.40
CA HIS A 167 -12.50 -6.14 -5.84
C HIS A 167 -11.14 -5.51 -6.10
N VAL A 168 -10.63 -4.81 -5.10
CA VAL A 168 -9.23 -4.36 -5.14
C VAL A 168 -8.36 -5.58 -4.82
N SER A 169 -7.85 -6.22 -5.87
CA SER A 169 -6.74 -7.18 -5.80
C SER A 169 -5.42 -6.48 -6.10
N GLY A 170 -4.40 -6.76 -5.30
CA GLY A 170 -3.05 -6.21 -5.50
C GLY A 170 -2.67 -5.16 -4.47
N MET A 171 -1.51 -4.54 -4.70
CA MET A 171 -0.94 -3.51 -3.86
C MET A 171 -0.63 -2.32 -4.73
N LEU A 172 -1.04 -1.15 -4.28
CA LEU A 172 -0.62 0.11 -4.90
C LEU A 172 0.48 0.70 -4.03
N TRP A 173 1.46 1.32 -4.66
CA TRP A 173 2.47 2.07 -3.93
C TRP A 173 2.83 3.32 -4.73
N GLY A 174 3.42 4.28 -4.03
CA GLY A 174 3.88 5.51 -4.64
C GLY A 174 4.90 6.20 -3.76
N CYS A 175 5.68 7.10 -4.35
CA CYS A 175 6.74 7.81 -3.64
C CYS A 175 6.77 9.30 -4.01
N SER A 176 7.59 10.06 -3.29
CA SER A 176 7.93 11.44 -3.62
C SER A 176 8.67 11.53 -4.95
N VAL A 177 8.52 12.67 -5.66
CA VAL A 177 9.24 12.93 -6.92
C VAL A 177 10.76 12.78 -6.79
N LEU A 178 11.33 13.16 -5.64
CA LEU A 178 12.76 12.97 -5.38
C LEU A 178 13.17 11.49 -5.39
N LEU A 179 12.32 10.59 -4.90
CA LEU A 179 12.56 9.14 -4.94
C LEU A 179 12.30 8.56 -6.32
N SER A 180 11.28 9.04 -7.04
CA SER A 180 11.00 8.56 -8.40
C SER A 180 12.11 8.96 -9.38
N ASN A 181 12.80 10.06 -9.11
CA ASN A 181 13.90 10.56 -9.94
C ASN A 181 15.28 10.07 -9.47
N LEU A 182 15.34 9.09 -8.57
CA LEU A 182 16.63 8.53 -8.16
C LEU A 182 17.34 7.91 -9.36
N PRO A 183 18.55 8.40 -9.72
CA PRO A 183 19.28 7.88 -10.87
C PRO A 183 19.66 6.42 -10.64
N GLY A 184 19.32 5.55 -11.61
CA GLY A 184 19.69 4.13 -11.61
C GLY A 184 18.65 3.15 -11.06
N ALA A 185 17.48 3.62 -10.60
CA ALA A 185 16.36 2.76 -10.22
C ALA A 185 15.16 3.00 -11.15
N ARG A 186 14.80 2.00 -11.97
CA ARG A 186 13.59 2.04 -12.80
C ARG A 186 12.51 1.17 -12.15
N SER A 187 11.32 1.74 -12.02
CA SER A 187 10.16 1.11 -11.39
C SER A 187 9.15 0.70 -12.46
N ASP A 188 9.51 -0.27 -13.30
CA ASP A 188 8.59 -0.87 -14.25
C ASP A 188 8.70 -2.39 -14.13
N VAL A 189 7.67 -3.03 -13.60
CA VAL A 189 7.52 -4.49 -13.64
C VAL A 189 6.10 -4.75 -14.11
N ASP A 190 5.97 -5.06 -15.39
CA ASP A 190 4.75 -5.61 -15.99
C ASP A 190 4.93 -7.12 -16.23
N GLU A 191 3.88 -7.79 -16.73
CA GLU A 191 3.92 -9.22 -17.04
C GLU A 191 5.01 -9.60 -18.07
N ASN A 192 5.46 -8.65 -18.90
CA ASN A 192 6.48 -8.92 -19.90
C ASN A 192 7.89 -8.92 -19.29
N PHE A 193 8.18 -8.02 -18.36
CA PHE A 193 9.42 -8.09 -17.57
C PHE A 193 9.50 -9.39 -16.77
N GLU A 194 8.39 -9.85 -16.19
CA GLU A 194 8.37 -11.11 -15.44
C GLU A 194 8.77 -12.32 -16.30
N LYS A 195 8.32 -12.36 -17.57
CA LYS A 195 8.70 -13.41 -18.53
C LYS A 195 10.21 -13.40 -18.79
N GLU A 196 10.82 -12.23 -18.97
CA GLU A 196 12.27 -12.13 -19.19
C GLU A 196 13.07 -12.55 -17.95
N PHE A 197 12.65 -12.14 -16.74
CA PHE A 197 13.29 -12.59 -15.50
C PHE A 197 13.17 -14.11 -15.28
N LYS A 198 12.03 -14.72 -15.65
CA LYS A 198 11.86 -16.18 -15.62
C LYS A 198 12.80 -16.88 -16.60
N ALA A 199 12.94 -16.35 -17.82
CA ALA A 199 13.87 -16.90 -18.80
C ALA A 199 15.33 -16.85 -18.29
N ILE A 200 15.73 -15.73 -17.66
CA ILE A 200 17.05 -15.61 -17.03
C ILE A 200 17.22 -16.65 -15.92
N ALA A 201 16.24 -16.80 -15.02
CA ALA A 201 16.29 -17.80 -13.95
C ALA A 201 16.38 -19.24 -14.47
N GLN A 202 15.60 -19.57 -15.50
CA GLN A 202 15.55 -20.91 -16.09
C GLN A 202 16.81 -21.24 -16.89
N SER A 203 17.55 -20.24 -17.38
CA SER A 203 18.77 -20.46 -18.14
C SER A 203 19.88 -21.16 -17.35
N GLY A 204 19.88 -21.03 -16.01
CA GLY A 204 20.96 -21.50 -15.15
C GLY A 204 22.30 -20.79 -15.34
N LYS A 205 22.38 -19.80 -16.25
CA LYS A 205 23.61 -19.06 -16.59
C LYS A 205 23.80 -17.78 -15.78
N ALA A 206 22.75 -17.27 -15.13
CA ALA A 206 22.83 -16.10 -14.26
C ALA A 206 23.02 -16.52 -12.81
N TYR A 207 23.88 -15.80 -12.08
CA TYR A 207 23.87 -15.87 -10.63
C TYR A 207 22.67 -15.09 -10.10
N ILE A 208 21.86 -15.71 -9.23
CA ILE A 208 20.68 -15.08 -8.66
C ILE A 208 20.79 -15.14 -7.15
N TYR A 209 20.85 -13.97 -6.53
CA TYR A 209 20.80 -13.86 -5.08
C TYR A 209 19.35 -13.71 -4.63
N HIS A 210 18.85 -14.68 -3.88
CA HIS A 210 17.53 -14.61 -3.26
C HIS A 210 17.64 -14.13 -1.83
N ALA A 211 17.05 -12.98 -1.55
CA ALA A 211 16.74 -12.55 -0.19
C ALA A 211 15.27 -12.87 0.14
N LYS A 212 14.93 -12.75 1.41
CA LYS A 212 13.56 -12.93 1.91
C LYS A 212 12.50 -12.08 1.18
N TYR A 213 12.93 -10.97 0.59
CA TYR A 213 12.04 -9.90 0.09
C TYR A 213 12.41 -9.38 -1.31
N TYR A 214 13.52 -9.84 -1.88
CA TYR A 214 13.94 -9.39 -3.21
C TYR A 214 14.86 -10.44 -3.81
N SER A 215 14.99 -10.41 -5.14
CA SER A 215 16.00 -11.19 -5.85
C SER A 215 16.88 -10.24 -6.66
N ILE A 216 18.19 -10.50 -6.68
CA ILE A 216 19.14 -9.78 -7.53
C ILE A 216 19.60 -10.73 -8.61
N TYR A 217 19.37 -10.34 -9.87
CA TYR A 217 19.79 -11.07 -11.05
C TYR A 217 21.11 -10.48 -11.56
N TYR A 218 22.16 -11.29 -11.58
CA TYR A 218 23.44 -10.92 -12.18
C TYR A 218 23.49 -11.53 -13.58
N ALA A 219 23.21 -10.70 -14.58
CA ALA A 219 23.23 -11.07 -15.99
C ALA A 219 24.07 -10.06 -16.77
N ASP A 220 24.94 -10.55 -17.64
CA ASP A 220 25.70 -9.70 -18.54
C ASP A 220 24.94 -9.45 -19.86
N TYR A 221 25.44 -8.51 -20.65
CA TYR A 221 24.84 -8.15 -21.93
C TYR A 221 24.73 -9.35 -22.89
N LYS A 222 25.70 -10.28 -22.85
CA LYS A 222 25.71 -11.46 -23.72
C LYS A 222 24.55 -12.38 -23.38
N LEU A 223 24.37 -12.71 -22.11
CA LEU A 223 23.28 -13.53 -21.63
C LEU A 223 21.92 -12.91 -21.96
N LEU A 224 21.74 -11.61 -21.73
CA LEU A 224 20.49 -10.92 -22.05
C LEU A 224 20.18 -10.95 -23.55
N THR A 225 21.21 -10.87 -24.40
CA THR A 225 21.07 -10.97 -25.86
C THR A 225 20.74 -12.40 -26.30
N GLU A 226 21.43 -13.40 -25.74
CA GLU A 226 21.18 -14.84 -25.99
C GLU A 226 19.74 -15.23 -25.65
N LEU A 227 19.22 -14.72 -24.53
CA LEU A 227 17.85 -14.99 -24.06
C LEU A 227 16.79 -14.07 -24.68
N ASN A 228 17.19 -13.18 -25.60
CA ASN A 228 16.30 -12.23 -26.27
C ASN A 228 15.47 -11.38 -25.28
N CYS A 229 16.10 -10.94 -24.18
CA CYS A 229 15.48 -10.09 -23.15
C CYS A 229 15.39 -8.62 -23.62
N LYS A 230 14.51 -8.36 -24.60
CA LYS A 230 14.41 -7.07 -25.29
C LYS A 230 14.08 -5.92 -24.36
N LEU A 231 13.22 -6.11 -23.36
CA LEU A 231 12.79 -5.05 -22.45
C LEU A 231 13.90 -4.67 -21.47
N ILE A 232 14.58 -5.68 -20.89
CA ILE A 232 15.73 -5.44 -20.02
C ILE A 232 16.87 -4.80 -20.80
N LEU A 233 17.15 -5.27 -22.03
CA LEU A 233 18.15 -4.66 -22.92
C LEU A 233 17.79 -3.22 -23.27
N ALA A 234 16.53 -2.92 -23.58
CA ALA A 234 16.09 -1.55 -23.86
C ALA A 234 16.30 -0.64 -22.65
N CYS A 235 16.03 -1.13 -21.43
CA CYS A 235 16.31 -0.39 -20.20
C CYS A 235 17.82 -0.16 -19.99
N PHE A 236 18.64 -1.17 -20.25
CA PHE A 236 20.09 -1.06 -20.18
C PHE A 236 20.61 -0.03 -21.19
N TRP A 237 20.17 -0.10 -22.45
CA TRP A 237 20.55 0.85 -23.48
C TRP A 237 20.15 2.28 -23.15
N GLU A 238 18.94 2.48 -22.64
CA GLU A 238 18.49 3.81 -22.21
C GLU A 238 19.35 4.35 -21.07
N TYR A 239 19.70 3.51 -20.10
CA TYR A 239 20.64 3.87 -19.03
C TYR A 239 22.02 4.26 -19.59
N ILE A 240 22.57 3.48 -20.52
CA ILE A 240 23.87 3.77 -21.15
C ILE A 240 23.83 5.11 -21.90
N ARG A 241 22.78 5.40 -22.68
CA ARG A 241 22.63 6.70 -23.38
C ARG A 241 22.61 7.87 -22.41
N GLN A 242 21.84 7.75 -21.32
CA GLN A 242 21.73 8.81 -20.32
C GLN A 242 23.05 9.01 -19.56
N LYS A 243 23.79 7.94 -19.28
CA LYS A 243 25.01 7.99 -18.48
C LYS A 243 26.24 8.39 -19.29
N PHE A 244 26.28 8.01 -20.56
CA PHE A 244 27.41 8.24 -21.47
C PHE A 244 26.96 8.99 -22.75
N PRO A 245 26.40 10.21 -22.62
CA PRO A 245 25.81 10.93 -23.74
C PRO A 245 26.82 11.29 -24.84
N ALA A 246 28.09 11.49 -24.49
CA ALA A 246 29.16 11.78 -25.46
C ALA A 246 29.46 10.58 -26.38
N GLN A 247 29.18 9.35 -25.94
CA GLN A 247 29.38 8.12 -26.72
C GLN A 247 28.12 7.72 -27.50
N HIS A 248 26.99 8.37 -27.19
CA HIS A 248 25.70 8.13 -27.81
C HIS A 248 24.99 9.48 -28.03
N PRO A 249 25.46 10.30 -29.00
CA PRO A 249 24.76 11.53 -29.34
C PRO A 249 23.30 11.20 -29.71
N PRO A 250 22.34 12.05 -29.33
CA PRO A 250 20.94 11.83 -29.70
C PRO A 250 20.88 11.67 -31.22
N THR A 251 20.24 10.61 -31.68
CA THR A 251 19.90 10.46 -33.09
C THR A 251 19.07 11.68 -33.47
N LEU A 252 19.69 12.60 -34.24
CA LEU A 252 19.02 13.72 -34.86
C LEU A 252 17.85 13.12 -35.66
N PHE A 253 16.63 13.37 -35.20
CA PHE A 253 15.42 13.15 -35.98
C PHE A 253 15.35 14.21 -37.07
#